data_AF-A0A512J173-F1
#
_entry.id   AF-A0A512J173-F1
#
_cell.length_a   1.000
_cell.length_b   1.000
_cell.length_c   1.000
_cell.angle_alpha   90.00
_cell.angle_beta   90.00
_cell.angle_gamma   90.00
#
_symmetry.space_group_name_H-M   'P 1'
#
loop_
_entity.id
_entity.type
_entity.pdbx_description
1 polymer ?
#
loop_
_entity_poly.entity_id
_entity_poly.type
_entity_poly.pdbx_seq_one_letter_code
_entity_poly.pdbx_strand_id
1 'polypeptide(L)'
;MTPAVIEARRAIAELDAGFLYKGREPAHPGEELAVWGKRASIGAGLGSRLIIVTHPRFARHPLLEEAIDLRARLLAYYEEARAEMPRAMRRANGIYSY
;
A
#
# COMPACT_ATOMS: atom_id res chain seq x y z
N MET A 1 -13.82 5.95 12.98
CA MET A 1 -13.51 6.04 11.53
C MET A 1 -12.46 7.10 11.22
N THR A 2 -12.52 8.27 11.85
CA THR A 2 -11.64 9.42 11.59
C THR A 2 -10.12 9.14 11.70
N PRO A 3 -9.61 8.47 12.76
CA PRO A 3 -8.17 8.20 12.86
C PRO A 3 -7.62 7.30 11.74
N ALA A 4 -8.36 6.23 11.41
CA ALA A 4 -7.98 5.31 10.33
C ALA A 4 -7.96 5.99 8.95
N VAL A 5 -8.89 6.93 8.70
CA VAL A 5 -8.90 7.74 7.48
C VAL A 5 -7.68 8.67 7.42
N ILE A 6 -7.30 9.31 8.54
CA ILE A 6 -6.10 10.16 8.60
C ILE A 6 -4.83 9.35 8.37
N GLU A 7 -4.71 8.18 8.98
CA GLU A 7 -3.58 7.27 8.78
C GLU A 7 -3.50 6.79 7.32
N ALA A 8 -4.64 6.40 6.72
CA ALA A 8 -4.71 5.97 5.34
C ALA A 8 -4.31 7.10 4.37
N ARG A 9 -4.76 8.35 4.61
CA ARG A 9 -4.33 9.51 3.83
C ARG A 9 -2.82 9.71 3.89
N ARG A 10 -2.22 9.65 5.08
CA ARG A 10 -0.77 9.80 5.25
C ARG A 10 0.01 8.70 4.53
N ALA A 11 -0.44 7.46 4.66
CA ALA A 11 0.17 6.32 3.99
C ALA A 11 0.07 6.42 2.47
N ILE A 12 -1.09 6.82 1.94
CA ILE A 12 -1.25 7.04 0.50
C ILE A 12 -0.38 8.19 0.01
N ALA A 13 -0.31 9.32 0.71
CA ALA A 13 0.57 10.42 0.34
C ALA A 13 2.04 9.99 0.31
N GLU A 14 2.46 9.12 1.24
CA GLU A 14 3.80 8.54 1.23
C GLU A 14 4.04 7.60 0.04
N LEU A 15 3.04 6.81 -0.36
CA LEU A 15 3.12 5.91 -1.51
C LEU A 15 3.07 6.67 -2.85
N ASP A 16 2.30 7.75 -2.92
CA ASP A 16 2.19 8.68 -4.04
C ASP A 16 3.48 9.48 -4.25
N ALA A 17 4.26 9.73 -3.18
CA ALA A 17 5.54 10.43 -3.28
C ALA A 17 6.59 9.67 -4.11
N GLY A 18 6.36 8.38 -4.39
CA GLY A 18 7.11 7.61 -5.36
C GLY A 18 7.58 6.24 -4.86
N PHE A 19 8.48 5.63 -5.62
CA PHE A 19 9.11 4.36 -5.25
C PHE A 19 10.42 4.63 -4.50
N LEU A 20 10.31 5.08 -3.25
CA LEU A 20 11.44 5.59 -2.49
C LEU A 20 11.87 4.67 -1.33
N TYR A 21 13.16 4.41 -1.24
CA TYR A 21 13.82 3.81 -0.08
C TYR A 21 14.44 4.93 0.77
N LYS A 22 13.92 5.14 2.00
CA LYS A 22 14.41 6.17 2.94
C LYS A 22 14.52 7.58 2.31
N GLY A 23 13.57 7.94 1.43
CA GLY A 23 13.50 9.27 0.80
C GLY A 23 14.34 9.45 -0.47
N ARG A 24 14.99 8.41 -0.96
CA ARG A 24 15.71 8.41 -2.25
C ARG A 24 15.31 7.22 -3.10
N GLU A 25 15.72 7.21 -4.37
CA GLU A 25 15.56 6.03 -5.22
C GLU A 25 16.40 4.86 -4.67
N PRO A 26 15.88 3.61 -4.75
CA PRO A 26 16.61 2.42 -4.36
C PRO A 26 17.82 2.21 -5.28
N ALA A 27 18.99 1.99 -4.68
CA ALA A 27 20.26 1.90 -5.41
C ALA A 27 20.63 0.46 -5.77
N HIS A 28 20.04 -0.53 -5.09
CA HIS A 28 20.32 -1.94 -5.34
C HIS A 28 19.09 -2.83 -5.12
N PRO A 29 19.06 -4.06 -5.66
CA PRO A 29 17.88 -4.93 -5.62
C PRO A 29 17.33 -5.22 -4.23
N GLY A 30 18.18 -5.31 -3.20
CA GLY A 30 17.73 -5.47 -1.81
C GLY A 30 16.91 -4.28 -1.28
N GLU A 31 17.24 -3.05 -1.68
CA GLU A 31 16.44 -1.87 -1.34
C GLU A 31 15.12 -1.85 -2.11
N GLU A 32 15.15 -2.25 -3.38
CA GLU A 32 13.95 -2.40 -4.21
C GLU A 32 12.95 -3.38 -3.56
N LEU A 33 13.44 -4.54 -3.11
CA LEU A 33 12.65 -5.53 -2.39
C LEU A 33 12.07 -4.95 -1.08
N ALA A 34 12.85 -4.15 -0.35
CA ALA A 34 12.37 -3.51 0.87
C ALA A 34 11.24 -2.49 0.61
N VAL A 35 11.33 -1.72 -0.48
CA VAL A 35 10.26 -0.80 -0.88
C VAL A 35 9.01 -1.57 -1.27
N TRP A 36 9.13 -2.63 -2.08
CA TRP A 36 8.00 -3.50 -2.42
C TRP A 36 7.35 -4.15 -1.19
N GLY A 37 8.16 -4.67 -0.26
CA GLY A 37 7.69 -5.22 1.00
C GLY A 37 6.91 -4.20 1.82
N LYS A 38 7.42 -2.96 1.92
CA LYS A 38 6.71 -1.86 2.60
C LYS A 38 5.38 -1.54 1.93
N ARG A 39 5.33 -1.43 0.60
CA ARG A 39 4.09 -1.21 -0.17
C ARG A 39 3.05 -2.30 0.13
N ALA A 40 3.47 -3.57 0.10
CA ALA A 40 2.60 -4.70 0.43
C ALA A 40 2.09 -4.64 1.88
N SER A 41 2.97 -4.38 2.85
CA SER A 41 2.61 -4.28 4.27
C SER A 41 1.63 -3.13 4.54
N ILE A 42 1.86 -1.96 3.94
CA ILE A 42 0.98 -0.79 4.09
C ILE A 42 -0.38 -1.08 3.45
N GLY A 43 -0.40 -1.57 2.21
CA GLY A 43 -1.63 -1.85 1.48
C GLY A 43 -2.52 -2.89 2.17
N ALA A 44 -1.95 -4.03 2.58
CA ALA A 44 -2.70 -5.06 3.30
C ALA A 44 -3.05 -4.65 4.75
N GLY A 45 -2.09 -4.09 5.47
CA GLY A 45 -2.23 -3.75 6.89
C GLY A 45 -3.21 -2.61 7.14
N LEU A 46 -3.07 -1.46 6.47
CA LEU A 46 -3.99 -0.34 6.64
C LEU A 46 -5.32 -0.57 5.89
N GLY A 47 -5.29 -1.21 4.73
CA GLY A 47 -6.51 -1.55 3.98
C GLY A 47 -7.47 -2.48 4.74
N SER A 48 -6.94 -3.39 5.58
CA SER A 48 -7.74 -4.26 6.45
C SER A 48 -8.29 -3.55 7.70
N ARG A 49 -7.63 -2.48 8.16
CA ARG A 49 -8.05 -1.67 9.33
C ARG A 49 -9.15 -0.66 8.99
N LEU A 50 -9.30 -0.29 7.72
CA LEU A 50 -10.44 0.46 7.22
C LEU A 50 -11.67 -0.47 7.15
N ILE A 51 -12.30 -0.69 8.32
CA ILE A 51 -13.59 -1.40 8.41
C ILE A 51 -14.68 -0.46 7.89
N ILE A 52 -15.15 -0.74 6.68
CA ILE A 52 -16.21 0.03 6.02
C ILE A 52 -17.52 -0.72 6.20
N VAL A 53 -18.41 -0.17 7.02
CA VAL A 53 -19.78 -0.68 7.16
C VAL A 53 -20.62 -0.10 6.03
N THR A 54 -20.90 -0.91 5.00
CA THR A 54 -21.66 -0.50 3.82
C THR A 54 -23.17 -0.64 3.98
N HIS A 55 -23.64 -1.12 5.13
CA HIS A 55 -25.08 -1.28 5.38
C HIS A 55 -25.79 0.09 5.39
N PRO A 56 -26.93 0.27 4.67
CA PRO A 56 -27.58 1.57 4.48
C PRO A 56 -27.89 2.35 5.77
N ARG A 57 -28.17 1.63 6.87
CA ARG A 57 -28.38 2.18 8.22
C ARG A 57 -27.17 2.96 8.76
N PHE A 58 -25.95 2.55 8.41
CA PHE A 58 -24.69 3.13 8.89
C PHE A 58 -23.93 3.89 7.78
N ALA A 59 -24.44 3.86 6.55
CA ALA A 59 -23.80 4.44 5.38
C ALA A 59 -23.84 5.99 5.34
N ARG A 60 -24.53 6.65 6.26
CA ARG A 60 -24.65 8.13 6.30
C ARG A 60 -23.42 8.84 6.85
N HIS A 61 -22.30 8.15 7.06
CA HIS A 61 -21.10 8.80 7.59
C HIS A 61 -20.49 9.70 6.50
N PRO A 62 -20.16 10.98 6.80
CA PRO A 62 -19.66 11.94 5.82
C PRO A 62 -18.30 11.60 5.20
N LEU A 63 -17.64 10.52 5.64
CA LEU A 63 -16.32 10.09 5.17
C LEU A 63 -16.40 8.68 4.57
N LEU A 64 -17.60 8.15 4.33
CA LEU A 64 -17.76 6.79 3.82
C LEU A 64 -17.15 6.65 2.42
N GLU A 65 -17.52 7.56 1.51
CA GLU A 65 -17.03 7.54 0.12
C GLU A 65 -15.50 7.67 0.08
N GLU A 66 -14.95 8.58 0.88
CA GLU A 66 -13.51 8.72 1.02
C GLU A 66 -12.86 7.45 1.58
N ALA A 67 -13.43 6.84 2.62
CA ALA A 67 -12.87 5.61 3.18
C ALA A 67 -12.87 4.47 2.16
N ILE A 68 -13.88 4.40 1.29
CA ILE A 68 -13.96 3.43 0.19
C ILE A 68 -12.84 3.68 -0.82
N ASP A 69 -12.66 4.93 -1.25
CA ASP A 69 -11.60 5.32 -2.19
C ASP A 69 -10.21 5.00 -1.63
N LEU A 70 -9.91 5.43 -0.39
CA LEU A 70 -8.64 5.17 0.27
C LEU A 70 -8.37 3.66 0.39
N ARG A 71 -9.39 2.86 0.71
CA ARG A 71 -9.24 1.40 0.78
C ARG A 71 -8.95 0.78 -0.59
N ALA A 72 -9.63 1.24 -1.64
CA ALA A 72 -9.39 0.77 -3.00
C ALA A 72 -7.96 1.08 -3.45
N ARG A 73 -7.46 2.29 -3.17
CA ARG A 73 -6.09 2.70 -3.48
C ARG A 73 -5.05 1.89 -2.71
N LEU A 74 -5.25 1.68 -1.40
CA LEU A 74 -4.37 0.83 -0.58
C LEU A 74 -4.33 -0.62 -1.10
N LEU A 75 -5.47 -1.16 -1.52
CA LEU A 75 -5.54 -2.49 -2.11
C LEU A 75 -4.79 -2.55 -3.45
N ALA A 76 -4.88 -1.51 -4.29
CA ALA A 76 -4.14 -1.45 -5.55
C ALA A 76 -2.62 -1.52 -5.32
N TYR A 77 -2.08 -0.78 -4.34
CA TYR A 77 -0.66 -0.88 -3.99
C TYR A 77 -0.27 -2.26 -3.47
N TYR A 78 -1.15 -2.91 -2.71
CA TYR A 78 -0.91 -4.29 -2.26
C TYR A 78 -0.84 -5.26 -3.44
N GLU A 79 -1.80 -5.20 -4.37
CA GLU A 79 -1.83 -6.10 -5.53
C GLU A 79 -0.63 -5.86 -6.46
N GLU A 80 -0.26 -4.60 -6.69
CA GLU A 80 0.96 -4.24 -7.43
C GLU A 80 2.20 -4.86 -6.75
N ALA A 81 2.37 -4.62 -5.45
CA ALA A 81 3.50 -5.15 -4.71
C ALA A 81 3.52 -6.68 -4.65
N ARG A 82 2.35 -7.31 -4.53
CA ARG A 82 2.21 -8.78 -4.56
C ARG A 82 2.66 -9.36 -5.90
N ALA A 83 2.36 -8.70 -7.01
CA ALA A 83 2.79 -9.13 -8.34
C ALA A 83 4.31 -8.97 -8.54
N GLU A 84 4.91 -7.90 -8.02
CA GLU A 84 6.33 -7.59 -8.23
C GLU A 84 7.28 -8.26 -7.22
N MET A 85 6.84 -8.51 -5.98
CA MET A 85 7.68 -9.09 -4.93
C MET A 85 8.43 -10.36 -5.36
N PRO A 86 7.84 -11.35 -6.06
CA PRO A 86 8.58 -12.53 -6.53
C PRO A 86 9.71 -12.20 -7.51
N ARG A 87 9.56 -11.15 -8.32
CA ARG A 87 10.61 -10.69 -9.25
C ARG A 87 11.69 -9.92 -8.50
N ALA A 88 11.30 -9.03 -7.60
CA ALA A 88 12.22 -8.28 -6.74
C ALA A 88 13.04 -9.21 -5.83
N MET A 89 12.43 -10.25 -5.27
CA MET A 89 13.11 -11.24 -4.43
C MET A 89 14.14 -12.05 -5.22
N ARG A 90 13.81 -12.44 -6.46
CA ARG A 90 14.76 -13.08 -7.38
C ARG A 90 15.96 -12.17 -7.69
N ARG A 91 15.70 -10.90 -8.04
CA ARG A 91 16.77 -9.91 -8.26
C ARG A 91 17.64 -9.71 -7.02
N ALA A 92 17.04 -9.59 -5.85
CA ALA A 92 17.76 -9.44 -4.57
C ALA A 92 18.67 -10.63 -4.24
N ASN A 93 18.26 -11.84 -4.63
CA ASN A 93 19.04 -13.06 -4.43
C ASN A 93 20.01 -13.37 -5.58
N GLY A 94 20.15 -12.49 -6.58
CA GLY A 94 20.99 -12.71 -7.75
C GLY A 94 20.50 -13.83 -8.68
N ILE A 95 19.22 -14.22 -8.57
CA ILE A 95 18.60 -15.26 -9.39
C ILE A 95 18.01 -14.57 -10.62
N TYR A 96 18.78 -14.53 -11.71
CA TYR A 96 18.31 -14.01 -12.99
C TYR A 96 17.71 -15.17 -13.81
N SER A 97 16.42 -15.06 -14.14
CA SER A 97 15.80 -15.93 -15.15
C SER A 97 16.08 -15.30 -16.52
N TYR A 98 16.89 -15.98 -17.34
CA TYR A 98 17.05 -15.69 -18.77
C TYR A 98 15.75 -15.99 -19.53
#